data_AF-A0A7C7U3R6-F1
#
_entry.id   AF-A0A7C7U3R6-F1
#
_cell.length_a   1.000
_cell.length_b   1.000
_cell.length_c   1.000
_cell.angle_alpha   90.00
_cell.angle_beta   90.00
_cell.angle_gamma   90.00
#
_symmetry.space_group_name_H-M   'P 1'
#
loop_
_entity.id
_entity.type
_entity.pdbx_description
1 polymer ?
#
loop_
_entity_poly.entity_id
_entity_poly.type
_entity_poly.pdbx_seq_one_letter_code
_entity_poly.pdbx_strand_id
1 'polypeptide(L)'
;MSKISIAQAPGYFISKWRKQGPVDLETATLWRDEMGFENWLNIAEAALFLDAAELVELITPELSAAQAATFSLVRRRMLGDTHLLGSVEDGIKICQDPETRDLVLEGRLRMEKGLIAFEMGDMETAQDDLTWAEVRLKSVAKAGREHDLSLLNKAAFHMALGQQLMALQVYGDISRSG
;
A
#
# COMPACT_ATOMS: atom_id res chain seq x y z
N MET A 1 11.75 -29.52 -11.96
CA MET A 1 11.15 -28.18 -12.17
C MET A 1 10.69 -27.66 -10.82
N SER A 2 11.35 -26.65 -10.28
CA SER A 2 10.86 -25.94 -9.09
C SER A 2 9.50 -25.32 -9.45
N LYS A 3 8.43 -25.68 -8.72
CA LYS A 3 7.16 -24.96 -8.83
C LYS A 3 7.42 -23.58 -8.26
N ILE A 4 7.54 -22.58 -9.12
CA ILE A 4 7.49 -21.18 -8.69
C ILE A 4 6.10 -20.99 -8.10
N SER A 5 6.02 -20.87 -6.77
CA SER A 5 4.81 -20.48 -6.07
C SER A 5 4.55 -19.02 -6.39
N ILE A 6 3.80 -18.75 -7.45
CA ILE A 6 3.38 -17.38 -7.78
C ILE A 6 2.40 -16.96 -6.68
N ALA A 7 2.79 -15.96 -5.89
CA ALA A 7 1.88 -15.33 -4.93
C ALA A 7 0.62 -14.88 -5.67
N GLN A 8 -0.55 -15.29 -5.19
CA GLN A 8 -1.80 -14.97 -5.86
C GLN A 8 -2.07 -13.48 -5.71
N ALA A 9 -2.28 -12.78 -6.82
CA ALA A 9 -2.63 -11.37 -6.79
C ALA A 9 -4.06 -11.18 -6.22
N PRO A 10 -4.35 -10.10 -5.49
CA PRO A 10 -5.68 -9.84 -4.92
C PRO A 10 -6.83 -9.89 -5.95
N GLY A 11 -6.56 -9.58 -7.22
CA GLY A 11 -7.55 -9.70 -8.31
C GLY A 11 -8.09 -11.12 -8.51
N TYR A 12 -7.34 -12.16 -8.12
CA TYR A 12 -7.84 -13.54 -8.15
C TYR A 12 -8.96 -13.76 -7.12
N PHE A 13 -8.81 -13.19 -5.92
CA PHE A 13 -9.86 -13.20 -4.91
C PHE A 13 -11.14 -12.53 -5.45
N ILE A 14 -10.99 -11.35 -6.08
CA ILE A 14 -12.13 -10.64 -6.68
C ILE A 14 -12.79 -11.46 -7.80
N SER A 15 -12.01 -12.18 -8.60
CA SER A 15 -12.54 -13.08 -9.64
C SER A 15 -13.33 -14.24 -9.05
N LYS A 16 -12.85 -14.85 -7.94
CA LYS A 16 -13.58 -15.92 -7.23
C LYS A 16 -14.87 -15.37 -6.62
N TRP A 17 -14.80 -14.23 -5.95
CA TRP A 17 -15.98 -13.53 -5.40
C TRP A 17 -17.05 -13.30 -6.46
N ARG A 18 -16.69 -12.76 -7.62
CA ARG A 18 -17.66 -12.52 -8.71
C ARG A 18 -18.29 -13.78 -9.30
N LYS A 19 -17.63 -14.94 -9.18
CA LYS A 19 -18.11 -16.21 -9.73
C LYS A 19 -18.93 -17.03 -8.74
N GLN A 20 -18.60 -16.95 -7.46
CA GLN A 20 -19.10 -17.85 -6.41
C GLN A 20 -19.75 -17.11 -5.24
N GLY A 21 -19.59 -15.79 -5.18
CA GLY A 21 -20.21 -14.93 -4.17
C GLY A 21 -21.51 -14.27 -4.65
N PRO A 22 -22.10 -13.40 -3.83
CA PRO A 22 -21.63 -13.04 -2.48
C PRO A 22 -21.71 -14.21 -1.49
N VAL A 23 -20.73 -14.30 -0.58
CA VAL A 23 -20.69 -15.28 0.52
C VAL A 23 -20.55 -14.55 1.86
N ASP A 24 -20.75 -15.27 2.96
CA ASP A 24 -20.51 -14.73 4.30
C ASP A 24 -19.02 -14.50 4.59
N LEU A 25 -18.76 -13.79 5.68
CA LEU A 25 -17.40 -13.45 6.11
C LEU A 25 -16.58 -14.70 6.43
N GLU A 26 -17.19 -15.74 7.00
CA GLU A 26 -16.51 -17.00 7.33
C GLU A 26 -15.96 -17.67 6.07
N THR A 27 -16.81 -17.83 5.05
CA THR A 27 -16.40 -18.42 3.75
C THR A 27 -15.37 -17.54 3.05
N ALA A 28 -15.55 -16.22 3.08
CA ALA A 28 -14.58 -15.29 2.50
C ALA A 28 -13.21 -15.39 3.20
N THR A 29 -13.20 -15.52 4.53
CA THR A 29 -11.98 -15.67 5.35
C THR A 29 -11.25 -16.95 4.99
N LEU A 30 -11.98 -18.06 4.83
CA LEU A 30 -11.39 -19.32 4.37
C LEU A 30 -10.70 -19.15 3.01
N TRP A 31 -11.34 -18.49 2.05
CA TRP A 31 -10.73 -18.24 0.75
C TRP A 31 -9.48 -17.36 0.84
N ARG A 32 -9.46 -16.37 1.74
CA ARG A 32 -8.33 -15.48 1.93
C ARG A 32 -7.11 -16.28 2.39
N ASP A 33 -7.33 -17.14 3.38
CA ASP A 33 -6.28 -17.96 4.00
C ASP A 33 -5.78 -19.03 3.02
N GLU A 34 -6.68 -19.69 2.28
CA GLU A 34 -6.33 -20.65 1.21
C GLU A 34 -5.47 -20.03 0.11
N MET A 35 -5.69 -18.74 -0.18
CA MET A 35 -4.93 -17.99 -1.19
C MET A 35 -3.64 -17.37 -0.63
N GLY A 36 -3.39 -17.49 0.68
CA GLY A 36 -2.17 -17.01 1.33
C GLY A 36 -2.13 -15.50 1.57
N PHE A 37 -3.27 -14.82 1.67
CA PHE A 37 -3.30 -13.43 2.08
C PHE A 37 -3.34 -13.31 3.61
N GLU A 38 -2.43 -12.51 4.17
CA GLU A 38 -2.32 -12.34 5.63
C GLU A 38 -3.38 -11.40 6.21
N ASN A 39 -3.91 -10.48 5.39
CA ASN A 39 -4.87 -9.47 5.83
C ASN A 39 -5.81 -9.05 4.68
N TRP A 40 -6.82 -8.26 5.05
CA TRP A 40 -7.87 -7.83 4.13
C TRP A 40 -7.53 -6.57 3.31
N LEU A 41 -6.52 -5.79 3.68
CA LEU A 41 -6.27 -4.47 3.08
C LEU A 41 -6.07 -4.55 1.56
N ASN A 42 -5.21 -5.44 1.10
CA ASN A 42 -4.94 -5.61 -0.34
C ASN A 42 -6.17 -6.11 -1.11
N ILE A 43 -7.02 -6.92 -0.48
CA ILE A 43 -8.28 -7.40 -1.07
C ILE A 43 -9.29 -6.26 -1.13
N ALA A 44 -9.39 -5.44 -0.08
CA ALA A 44 -10.28 -4.29 -0.03
C ALA A 44 -9.92 -3.24 -1.09
N GLU A 45 -8.64 -2.92 -1.26
CA GLU A 45 -8.16 -2.03 -2.31
C GLU A 45 -8.50 -2.59 -3.70
N ALA A 46 -8.22 -3.87 -3.95
CA ALA A 46 -8.56 -4.49 -5.22
C ALA A 46 -10.07 -4.54 -5.47
N ALA A 47 -10.88 -4.83 -4.45
CA ALA A 47 -12.33 -4.84 -4.53
C ALA A 47 -12.88 -3.44 -4.86
N LEU A 48 -12.28 -2.39 -4.29
CA LEU A 48 -12.61 -1.00 -4.60
C LEU A 48 -12.33 -0.67 -6.08
N PHE A 49 -11.13 -0.97 -6.59
CA PHE A 49 -10.76 -0.69 -7.99
C PHE A 49 -11.53 -1.54 -9.01
N LEU A 50 -11.88 -2.76 -8.63
CA LEU A 50 -12.62 -3.71 -9.46
C LEU A 50 -14.12 -3.72 -9.12
N ASP A 51 -14.65 -2.64 -8.54
CA ASP A 51 -16.09 -2.43 -8.35
C ASP A 51 -16.84 -3.65 -7.75
N ALA A 52 -16.31 -4.18 -6.64
CA ALA A 52 -16.91 -5.25 -5.85
C ALA A 52 -17.41 -4.69 -4.51
N ALA A 53 -18.39 -3.77 -4.58
CA ALA A 53 -18.87 -3.01 -3.44
C ALA A 53 -19.36 -3.88 -2.26
N GLU A 54 -20.10 -4.96 -2.55
CA GLU A 54 -20.59 -5.91 -1.52
C GLU A 54 -19.43 -6.54 -0.72
N LEU A 55 -18.32 -6.84 -1.40
CA LEU A 55 -17.14 -7.38 -0.73
C LEU A 55 -16.45 -6.31 0.12
N VAL A 56 -16.34 -5.08 -0.38
CA VAL A 56 -15.78 -3.96 0.39
C VAL A 56 -16.58 -3.76 1.68
N GLU A 57 -17.91 -3.74 1.59
CA GLU A 57 -18.78 -3.61 2.76
C GLU A 57 -18.60 -4.76 3.75
N LEU A 58 -18.46 -6.00 3.25
CA LEU A 58 -18.26 -7.18 4.08
C LEU A 58 -16.95 -7.14 4.88
N ILE A 59 -15.83 -6.72 4.26
CA ILE A 59 -14.49 -6.89 4.85
C ILE A 59 -13.92 -5.62 5.49
N THR A 60 -14.48 -4.44 5.20
CA THR A 60 -14.02 -3.18 5.83
C THR A 60 -14.11 -3.20 7.36
N PRO A 61 -15.15 -3.79 8.00
CA PRO A 61 -15.21 -3.92 9.46
C PRO A 61 -14.06 -4.73 10.07
N GLU A 62 -13.40 -5.58 9.29
CA GLU A 62 -12.30 -6.44 9.73
C GLU A 62 -10.92 -5.79 9.60
N LEU A 63 -10.86 -4.55 9.09
CA LEU A 63 -9.60 -3.81 8.98
C LEU A 63 -9.16 -3.29 10.34
N SER A 64 -7.86 -3.40 10.64
CA SER A 64 -7.27 -2.68 11.77
C SER A 64 -7.42 -1.17 11.60
N ALA A 65 -7.27 -0.39 12.67
CA ALA A 65 -7.36 1.07 12.59
C ALA A 65 -6.37 1.66 11.56
N ALA A 66 -5.13 1.17 11.53
CA ALA A 66 -4.13 1.57 10.55
C ALA A 66 -4.54 1.19 9.12
N GLN A 67 -5.02 -0.04 8.91
CA GLN A 67 -5.48 -0.51 7.60
C GLN A 67 -6.70 0.29 7.11
N ALA A 68 -7.65 0.59 7.98
CA ALA A 68 -8.83 1.40 7.67
C ALA A 68 -8.44 2.83 7.28
N ALA A 69 -7.49 3.44 8.01
CA ALA A 69 -6.96 4.77 7.67
C ALA A 69 -6.29 4.76 6.29
N THR A 70 -5.44 3.76 6.00
CA THR A 70 -4.81 3.59 4.68
C THR A 70 -5.86 3.37 3.58
N PHE A 71 -6.82 2.49 3.78
CA PHE A 71 -7.87 2.20 2.80
C PHE A 71 -8.74 3.44 2.50
N SER A 72 -9.06 4.23 3.53
CA SER A 72 -9.81 5.48 3.37
C SER A 72 -9.10 6.48 2.44
N LEU A 73 -7.78 6.59 2.52
CA LEU A 73 -6.99 7.43 1.62
C LEU A 73 -7.05 6.94 0.18
N VAL A 74 -6.90 5.64 -0.05
CA VAL A 74 -7.02 5.04 -1.38
C VAL A 74 -8.41 5.32 -1.96
N ARG A 75 -9.46 5.16 -1.16
CA ARG A 75 -10.85 5.45 -1.55
C ARG A 75 -11.04 6.92 -1.93
N ARG A 76 -10.56 7.84 -1.11
CA ARG A 76 -10.68 9.29 -1.39
C ARG A 76 -9.92 9.70 -2.65
N ARG A 77 -8.69 9.19 -2.84
CA ARG A 77 -7.93 9.42 -4.07
C ARG A 77 -8.67 8.89 -5.30
N MET A 78 -9.27 7.70 -5.21
CA MET A 78 -10.07 7.14 -6.32
C MET A 78 -11.25 8.03 -6.69
N LEU A 79 -11.85 8.72 -5.71
CA LEU A 79 -12.94 9.68 -5.91
C LEU A 79 -12.45 11.07 -6.37
N GLY A 80 -11.16 11.23 -6.64
CA GLY A 80 -10.58 12.47 -7.15
C GLY A 80 -10.28 13.53 -6.09
N ASP A 81 -10.22 13.15 -4.80
CA ASP A 81 -9.86 14.08 -3.74
C ASP A 81 -8.38 14.45 -3.79
N THR A 82 -8.09 15.75 -3.83
CA THR A 82 -6.74 16.32 -3.89
C THR A 82 -6.27 16.88 -2.54
N HIS A 83 -7.14 16.95 -1.52
CA HIS A 83 -6.82 17.50 -0.20
C HIS A 83 -6.60 16.38 0.82
N LEU A 84 -5.55 15.59 0.59
CA LEU A 84 -5.30 14.37 1.36
C LEU A 84 -4.29 14.55 2.50
N LEU A 85 -3.51 15.65 2.53
CA LEU A 85 -2.39 15.81 3.47
C LEU A 85 -2.80 15.60 4.93
N GLY A 86 -3.83 16.30 5.40
CA GLY A 86 -4.28 16.18 6.79
C GLY A 86 -4.71 14.75 7.14
N SER A 87 -5.33 14.05 6.19
CA SER A 87 -5.78 12.66 6.39
C SER A 87 -4.64 11.65 6.35
N VAL A 88 -3.59 11.93 5.58
CA VAL A 88 -2.36 11.14 5.64
C VAL A 88 -1.67 11.34 6.98
N GLU A 89 -1.59 12.58 7.48
CA GLU A 89 -0.99 12.88 8.78
C GLU A 89 -1.77 12.24 9.93
N ASP A 90 -3.09 12.22 9.87
CA ASP A 90 -3.92 11.52 10.85
C ASP A 90 -3.72 10.00 10.77
N GLY A 91 -3.59 9.43 9.57
CA GLY A 91 -3.22 8.02 9.38
C GLY A 91 -1.85 7.69 9.98
N ILE A 92 -0.86 8.56 9.81
CA ILE A 92 0.48 8.40 10.40
C ILE A 92 0.38 8.37 11.93
N LYS A 93 -0.40 9.28 12.54
CA LYS A 93 -0.61 9.28 13.99
C LYS A 93 -1.22 7.97 14.48
N ILE A 94 -2.21 7.42 13.75
CA ILE A 94 -2.79 6.11 14.07
C ILE A 94 -1.72 5.01 14.03
N CYS A 95 -0.84 5.01 13.02
CA CYS A 95 0.23 4.02 12.92
C CYS A 95 1.34 4.18 13.98
N GLN A 96 1.41 5.33 14.66
CA GLN A 96 2.38 5.62 15.72
C GLN A 96 1.82 5.36 17.12
N ASP A 97 0.50 5.39 17.27
CA ASP A 97 -0.16 5.09 18.54
C ASP A 97 0.21 3.66 19.01
N PRO A 98 0.64 3.46 20.28
CA PRO A 98 1.05 2.16 20.79
C PRO A 98 0.03 1.03 20.58
N GLU A 99 -1.27 1.33 20.63
CA GLU A 99 -2.34 0.34 20.54
C GLU A 99 -2.64 -0.07 19.09
N THR A 100 -2.38 0.83 18.14
CA THR A 100 -2.68 0.62 16.71
C THR A 100 -1.42 0.64 15.83
N ARG A 101 -0.25 0.49 16.45
CA ARG A 101 1.04 0.66 15.80
C ARG A 101 1.25 -0.31 14.64
N ASP A 102 1.56 0.24 13.46
CA ASP A 102 1.91 -0.53 12.26
C ASP A 102 3.05 0.15 11.52
N LEU A 103 4.26 -0.42 11.61
CA LEU A 103 5.47 0.19 11.07
C LEU A 103 5.53 0.13 9.54
N VAL A 104 4.86 -0.85 8.93
CA VAL A 104 4.81 -1.00 7.47
C VAL A 104 3.84 0.04 6.90
N LEU A 105 2.66 0.16 7.49
CA LEU A 105 1.68 1.17 7.07
C LEU A 105 2.13 2.60 7.41
N GLU A 106 2.88 2.82 8.50
CA GLU A 106 3.55 4.11 8.74
C GLU A 106 4.49 4.47 7.59
N GLY A 107 5.33 3.51 7.15
CA GLY A 107 6.21 3.66 6.00
C GLY A 107 5.46 4.00 4.72
N ARG A 108 4.37 3.27 4.45
CA ARG A 108 3.50 3.52 3.30
C ARG A 108 2.85 4.91 3.35
N LEU A 109 2.33 5.32 4.49
CA LEU A 109 1.68 6.63 4.65
C LEU A 109 2.67 7.79 4.57
N ARG A 110 3.89 7.64 5.09
CA ARG A 110 4.98 8.62 4.89
C ARG A 110 5.36 8.73 3.42
N MET A 111 5.46 7.61 2.70
CA MET A 111 5.65 7.63 1.24
C MET A 111 4.53 8.41 0.53
N GLU A 112 3.27 8.18 0.90
CA GLU A 112 2.12 8.93 0.37
C GLU A 112 2.20 10.42 0.69
N LYS A 113 2.60 10.80 1.90
CA LYS A 113 2.83 12.20 2.28
C LYS A 113 3.88 12.85 1.38
N GLY A 114 4.97 12.14 1.12
CA GLY A 114 6.04 12.62 0.23
C GLY A 114 5.57 12.84 -1.21
N LEU A 115 4.73 11.94 -1.74
CA LEU A 115 4.11 12.10 -3.06
C LEU A 115 3.18 13.32 -3.12
N ILE A 116 2.32 13.49 -2.11
CA ILE A 116 1.43 14.65 -2.02
C ILE A 116 2.23 15.95 -1.92
N ALA A 117 3.30 15.98 -1.11
CA ALA A 117 4.20 17.13 -1.01
C ALA A 117 4.83 17.48 -2.36
N PHE A 118 5.28 16.47 -3.11
CA PHE A 118 5.83 16.65 -4.45
C PHE A 118 4.79 17.24 -5.42
N GLU A 119 3.55 16.74 -5.41
CA GLU A 119 2.45 17.28 -6.23
C GLU A 119 2.13 18.74 -5.91
N MET A 120 2.31 19.16 -4.64
CA MET A 120 2.15 20.55 -4.20
C MET A 120 3.37 21.44 -4.45
N GLY A 121 4.47 20.88 -4.97
CA GLY A 121 5.72 21.60 -5.21
C GLY A 121 6.62 21.78 -3.98
N ASP A 122 6.30 21.13 -2.86
CA ASP A 122 7.14 21.11 -1.66
C ASP A 122 8.19 19.99 -1.77
N MET A 123 9.31 20.33 -2.41
CA MET A 123 10.37 19.37 -2.72
C MET A 123 11.16 18.92 -1.49
N GLU A 124 11.26 19.77 -0.46
CA GLU A 124 11.97 19.46 0.78
C GLU A 124 11.21 18.39 1.56
N THR A 125 9.92 18.63 1.85
CA THR A 125 9.07 17.64 2.51
C THR A 125 8.98 16.36 1.70
N ALA A 126 8.85 16.45 0.36
CA ALA A 126 8.82 15.29 -0.51
C ALA A 126 10.07 14.41 -0.36
N GLN A 127 11.25 15.02 -0.40
CA GLN A 127 12.52 14.31 -0.27
C GLN A 127 12.65 13.62 1.11
N ASP A 128 12.30 14.33 2.17
CA ASP A 128 12.40 13.85 3.55
C ASP A 128 11.47 12.66 3.80
N ASP A 129 10.20 12.78 3.40
CA ASP A 129 9.20 11.73 3.57
C ASP A 129 9.51 10.49 2.71
N LEU A 130 9.90 10.66 1.44
CA LEU A 130 10.27 9.53 0.56
C LEU A 130 11.53 8.81 1.06
N THR A 131 12.53 9.55 1.54
CA THR A 131 13.76 8.96 2.10
C THR A 131 13.46 8.22 3.40
N TRP A 132 12.64 8.81 4.27
CA TRP A 132 12.25 8.18 5.51
C TRP A 132 11.49 6.86 5.25
N ALA A 133 10.54 6.89 4.31
CA ALA A 133 9.76 5.71 3.95
C ALA A 133 10.64 4.58 3.42
N GLU A 134 11.58 4.89 2.51
CA GLU A 134 12.55 3.92 1.99
C GLU A 134 13.37 3.28 3.11
N VAL A 135 14.00 4.09 3.98
CA VAL A 135 14.81 3.59 5.09
C VAL A 135 13.99 2.73 6.05
N ARG A 136 12.76 3.16 6.37
CA ARG A 136 11.88 2.40 7.26
C ARG A 136 11.48 1.08 6.63
N LEU A 137 10.96 1.09 5.40
CA LEU A 137 10.46 -0.10 4.71
C LEU A 137 11.58 -1.09 4.39
N LYS A 138 12.81 -0.61 4.15
CA LYS A 138 14.01 -1.44 4.07
C LYS A 138 14.31 -2.19 5.36
N SER A 139 13.94 -1.63 6.51
CA SER A 139 14.13 -2.25 7.84
C SER A 139 13.03 -3.27 8.16
N VAL A 140 11.77 -2.91 7.91
CA VAL A 140 10.61 -3.70 8.39
C VAL A 140 9.96 -4.59 7.33
N ALA A 141 10.19 -4.32 6.04
CA ALA A 141 9.56 -5.01 4.91
C ALA A 141 10.55 -5.19 3.74
N LYS A 142 11.82 -5.49 4.04
CA LYS A 142 12.91 -5.57 3.07
C LYS A 142 12.56 -6.52 1.92
N ALA A 143 12.76 -6.06 0.69
CA ALA A 143 12.44 -6.81 -0.54
C ALA A 143 10.98 -7.29 -0.61
N GLY A 144 10.10 -6.68 0.19
CA GLY A 144 8.66 -6.82 0.07
C GLY A 144 8.08 -5.73 -0.81
N ARG A 145 6.80 -5.90 -1.16
CA ARG A 145 6.04 -4.99 -2.03
C ARG A 145 6.19 -3.51 -1.65
N GLU A 146 6.02 -3.17 -0.37
CA GLU A 146 6.05 -1.78 0.08
C GLU A 146 7.45 -1.16 -0.04
N HIS A 147 8.49 -1.93 0.29
CA HIS A 147 9.86 -1.49 0.10
C HIS A 147 10.18 -1.24 -1.37
N ASP A 148 9.83 -2.17 -2.25
CA ASP A 148 10.10 -2.01 -3.68
C ASP A 148 9.31 -0.84 -4.28
N LEU A 149 8.07 -0.63 -3.84
CA LEU A 149 7.28 0.54 -4.24
C LEU A 149 7.93 1.86 -3.77
N SER A 150 8.50 1.89 -2.56
CA SER A 150 9.22 3.07 -2.07
C SER A 150 10.47 3.40 -2.89
N LEU A 151 11.20 2.39 -3.36
CA LEU A 151 12.34 2.57 -4.26
C LEU A 151 11.90 3.15 -5.60
N LEU A 152 10.82 2.61 -6.19
CA LEU A 152 10.27 3.12 -7.45
C LEU A 152 9.84 4.58 -7.33
N ASN A 153 9.11 4.94 -6.28
CA ASN A 153 8.64 6.30 -6.05
C ASN A 153 9.80 7.27 -5.81
N LYS A 154 10.80 6.88 -5.01
CA LYS A 154 12.00 7.70 -4.77
C LYS A 154 12.83 7.87 -6.05
N ALA A 155 12.99 6.83 -6.86
CA ALA A 155 13.68 6.94 -8.14
C ALA A 155 12.92 7.87 -9.10
N ALA A 156 11.59 7.79 -9.16
CA ALA A 156 10.75 8.69 -9.96
C ALA A 156 10.90 10.15 -9.52
N PHE A 157 10.96 10.42 -8.21
CA PHE A 157 11.25 11.74 -7.68
C PHE A 157 12.61 12.29 -8.15
N HIS A 158 13.68 11.48 -8.06
CA HIS A 158 14.99 11.86 -8.58
C HIS A 158 14.98 12.11 -10.10
N MET A 159 14.24 11.30 -10.87
CA MET A 159 14.09 11.50 -12.31
C MET A 159 13.42 12.85 -12.62
N ALA A 160 12.36 13.21 -11.88
CA ALA A 160 11.66 14.48 -12.06
C ALA A 160 12.56 15.71 -11.75
N LEU A 161 13.55 15.54 -10.86
CA LEU A 161 14.56 16.54 -10.56
C LEU A 161 15.74 16.57 -11.54
N GLY A 162 15.76 15.72 -12.57
CA GLY A 162 16.90 15.57 -13.48
C GLY A 162 18.11 14.85 -12.87
N GLN A 163 17.94 14.22 -11.70
CA GLN A 163 18.99 13.53 -10.95
C GLN A 163 19.14 12.07 -11.41
N GLN A 164 19.39 11.86 -12.69
CA GLN A 164 19.35 10.55 -13.35
C GLN A 164 20.30 9.51 -12.70
N LEU A 165 21.49 9.93 -12.27
CA LEU A 165 22.43 9.03 -11.59
C LEU A 165 21.92 8.58 -10.22
N MET A 166 21.22 9.46 -9.49
CA MET A 166 20.62 9.11 -8.20
C MET A 166 19.45 8.15 -8.39
N ALA A 167 18.60 8.41 -9.39
CA ALA A 167 17.53 7.49 -9.77
C ALA A 167 18.09 6.10 -10.15
N LEU A 168 19.15 6.05 -10.96
CA LEU A 168 19.81 4.80 -11.35
C LEU A 168 20.34 4.02 -10.13
N GLN A 169 20.94 4.72 -9.17
CA GLN A 169 21.39 4.11 -7.92
C GLN A 169 20.22 3.50 -7.15
N VAL A 170 19.12 4.23 -6.98
CA VAL A 170 17.92 3.73 -6.28
C VAL A 170 17.31 2.52 -7.00
N TYR A 171 17.22 2.54 -8.33
CA TYR A 171 16.78 1.37 -9.10
C TYR A 171 17.68 0.15 -8.90
N GLY A 172 18.98 0.36 -8.65
CA GLY A 172 19.94 -0.69 -8.36
C GLY A 172 19.67 -1.45 -7.07
N ASP A 173 18.95 -0.84 -6.12
CA ASP A 173 18.60 -1.45 -4.82
C ASP A 173 17.37 -2.35 -4.87
N ILE A 174 16.62 -2.37 -5.99
CA ILE A 174 15.47 -3.25 -6.18
C ILE A 174 15.95 -4.72 -6.25
N SER A 175 15.34 -5.57 -5.42
CA SER A 175 15.70 -7.00 -5.36
C SER A 175 15.48 -7.68 -6.71
N ARG A 176 16.47 -8.44 -7.18
CA ARG A 176 16.38 -9.22 -8.43
C ARG A 176 15.87 -10.64 -8.25
N SER A 177 15.77 -11.11 -7.01
CA SER A 177 15.43 -12.51 -6.70
C SER A 177 13.95 -12.73 -6.41
N GLY A 178 13.16 -11.65 -6.23
CA GLY A 178 11.79 -11.77 -5.71
C GLY A 178 11.73 -12.38 -4.31
#